data_AF-A0A7C2ZXH3-F1
#
_entry.id   AF-A0A7C2ZXH3-F1
#
_cell.length_a   1.000
_cell.length_b   1.000
_cell.length_c   1.000
_cell.angle_alpha   90.00
_cell.angle_beta   90.00
_cell.angle_gamma   90.00
#
_symmetry.space_group_name_H-M   'P 1'
#
loop_
_entity.id
_entity.type
_entity.pdbx_description
1 polymer ?
#
loop_
_entity_poly.entity_id
_entity_poly.type
_entity_poly.pdbx_seq_one_letter_code
_entity_poly.pdbx_strand_id
1 'polypeptide(L)'
;MKRVILPVVVIIIIAIAIVMSPFYVPPSDYVKNVTTYQKKGPFYMLLVYRYPVKANVTDVGERANIGVSTDKDRINFGSVSKTLVVRKFLVIKNYENKTADVSLYIYGNVSAYAEIMENHFKLAPLSNKTVELKFNATDIGYYTGELDVVMRVRR
;
A
#
# COMPACT_ATOMS: atom_id res chain seq x y z
N MET A 1 15.40 -43.58 -20.56
CA MET A 1 14.92 -43.03 -19.26
C MET A 1 15.47 -41.65 -18.91
N LYS A 2 16.77 -41.34 -19.08
CA LYS A 2 17.34 -40.01 -18.70
C LYS A 2 16.70 -38.78 -19.38
N ARG A 3 16.14 -38.92 -20.59
CA ARG A 3 15.51 -37.79 -21.33
C ARG A 3 14.19 -37.28 -20.75
N VAL A 4 13.50 -38.08 -19.93
CA VAL A 4 12.20 -37.70 -19.32
C VAL A 4 12.37 -37.15 -17.90
N ILE A 5 13.46 -37.52 -17.21
CA ILE A 5 13.72 -37.10 -15.83
C ILE A 5 14.03 -35.58 -15.76
N LEU A 6 14.81 -35.07 -16.72
CA LEU A 6 15.21 -33.66 -16.75
C LEU A 6 14.02 -32.67 -16.80
N PRO A 7 13.04 -32.80 -17.72
CA PRO A 7 11.90 -31.87 -17.75
C PRO A 7 11.03 -31.95 -16.48
N VAL A 8 10.86 -33.14 -15.90
CA VAL A 8 10.10 -33.30 -14.64
C VAL A 8 10.77 -32.56 -13.48
N VAL A 9 12.09 -32.67 -13.36
CA VAL A 9 12.86 -31.95 -12.32
C VAL A 9 12.75 -30.43 -12.52
N VAL A 10 12.85 -29.93 -13.75
CA VAL A 10 12.70 -28.51 -14.05
C VAL A 10 11.30 -27.99 -13.69
N ILE A 11 10.24 -28.73 -14.01
CA ILE A 11 8.86 -28.36 -13.65
C ILE A 11 8.70 -28.28 -12.13
N ILE A 12 9.26 -29.23 -11.38
CA ILE A 12 9.23 -29.22 -9.91
C ILE A 12 9.97 -28.00 -9.36
N ILE A 13 11.14 -27.66 -9.90
CA ILE A 13 11.90 -26.47 -9.48
C ILE A 13 11.10 -25.19 -9.74
N ILE A 14 10.46 -25.07 -10.91
CA ILE A 14 9.61 -23.92 -11.25
C ILE A 14 8.39 -23.85 -10.33
N ALA A 15 7.72 -24.97 -10.07
CA ALA A 15 6.57 -25.02 -9.16
C ALA A 15 6.97 -24.60 -7.74
N ILE A 16 8.10 -25.10 -7.24
CA ILE A 16 8.66 -24.70 -5.94
C ILE A 16 9.02 -23.20 -5.95
N ALA A 17 9.66 -22.70 -7.02
CA ALA A 17 10.00 -21.29 -7.15
C ALA A 17 8.77 -20.38 -7.17
N ILE A 18 7.67 -20.80 -7.80
CA ILE A 18 6.40 -20.08 -7.80
C ILE A 18 5.78 -20.08 -6.40
N VAL A 19 5.73 -21.23 -5.71
CA VAL A 19 5.17 -21.30 -4.35
C VAL A 19 6.01 -20.53 -3.32
N MET A 20 7.33 -20.51 -3.50
CA MET A 20 8.28 -19.79 -2.65
C MET A 20 8.40 -18.31 -3.01
N SER A 21 7.82 -17.88 -4.13
CA SER A 21 7.89 -16.49 -4.55
C SER A 21 7.12 -15.62 -3.55
N PRO A 22 7.68 -14.49 -3.12
CA PRO A 22 7.04 -13.60 -2.16
C PRO A 22 6.03 -12.70 -2.87
N PHE A 23 5.15 -13.25 -3.72
CA PHE A 23 4.11 -12.46 -4.36
C PHE A 23 3.14 -11.95 -3.30
N TYR A 24 3.00 -10.63 -3.28
CA TYR A 24 1.96 -9.97 -2.51
C TYR A 24 0.63 -10.24 -3.23
N VAL A 25 -0.31 -10.89 -2.55
CA VAL A 25 -1.66 -11.10 -3.07
C VAL A 25 -2.51 -9.93 -2.57
N PRO A 26 -3.12 -9.14 -3.47
CA PRO A 26 -4.06 -8.10 -3.07
C PRO A 26 -5.19 -8.68 -2.21
N PRO A 27 -5.67 -7.96 -1.19
CA PRO A 27 -6.71 -8.45 -0.31
C PRO A 27 -8.07 -8.56 -1.01
N SER A 28 -8.89 -9.53 -0.58
CA SER A 28 -10.28 -9.69 -1.07
C SER A 28 -11.23 -8.65 -0.48
N ASP A 29 -10.95 -8.17 0.74
CA ASP A 29 -11.81 -7.27 1.50
C ASP A 29 -11.03 -6.11 2.11
N TYR A 30 -11.63 -4.92 2.13
CA TYR A 30 -11.04 -3.71 2.70
C TYR A 30 -11.13 -3.67 4.22
N VAL A 31 -10.05 -3.22 4.86
CA VAL A 31 -10.01 -3.05 6.31
C VAL A 31 -10.77 -1.79 6.74
N LYS A 32 -11.46 -1.88 7.87
CA LYS A 32 -12.13 -0.73 8.50
C LYS A 32 -11.21 0.07 9.43
N ASN A 33 -10.15 -0.57 9.92
CA ASN A 33 -9.16 -0.03 10.85
C ASN A 33 -7.75 -0.37 10.36
N VAL A 34 -6.72 0.32 10.88
CA VAL A 34 -5.34 -0.08 10.58
C VAL A 34 -5.12 -1.50 11.05
N THR A 35 -4.59 -2.34 10.15
CA THR A 35 -4.15 -3.68 10.51
C THR A 35 -2.70 -3.86 10.10
N THR A 36 -1.98 -4.64 10.89
CA THR A 36 -0.59 -4.98 10.63
C THR A 36 -0.49 -6.49 10.50
N TYR A 37 0.07 -6.94 9.38
CA TYR A 37 0.38 -8.34 9.13
C TYR A 37 1.89 -8.52 9.05
N GLN A 38 2.41 -9.53 9.76
CA GLN A 38 3.83 -9.86 9.74
C GLN A 38 4.00 -11.34 9.39
N LYS A 39 4.83 -11.62 8.37
CA LYS A 39 5.25 -12.98 8.00
C LYS A 39 6.76 -13.06 8.01
N LYS A 40 7.30 -13.97 8.83
CA LYS A 40 8.73 -14.28 8.88
C LYS A 40 9.01 -15.49 8.00
N GLY A 41 9.82 -15.31 6.98
CA GLY A 41 10.40 -16.38 6.17
C GLY A 41 11.86 -16.65 6.57
N PRO A 42 12.47 -17.70 6.00
CA PRO A 42 13.88 -18.00 6.25
C PRO A 42 14.83 -16.87 5.80
N PHE A 43 14.53 -16.20 4.68
CA PHE A 43 15.40 -15.18 4.07
C PHE A 43 14.86 -13.75 4.14
N TYR A 44 13.64 -13.57 4.64
CA TYR A 44 12.99 -12.27 4.66
C TYR A 44 11.99 -12.15 5.79
N MET A 45 11.72 -10.92 6.19
CA MET A 45 10.56 -10.54 6.97
C MET A 45 9.67 -9.67 6.09
N LEU A 46 8.40 -10.04 5.98
CA LEU A 46 7.37 -9.26 5.31
C LEU A 46 6.51 -8.59 6.39
N LEU A 47 6.39 -7.27 6.31
CA LEU A 47 5.50 -6.44 7.13
C LEU A 47 4.53 -5.75 6.17
N VAL A 48 3.24 -5.83 6.45
CA VAL A 48 2.19 -5.21 5.65
C VAL A 48 1.33 -4.37 6.59
N TYR A 49 1.32 -3.06 6.38
CA TYR A 49 0.42 -2.15 7.07
C TYR A 49 -0.72 -1.77 6.13
N ARG A 50 -1.96 -2.04 6.55
CA ARG A 50 -3.16 -1.79 5.75
C ARG A 50 -3.90 -0.61 6.37
N TYR A 51 -4.07 0.47 5.62
CA TYR A 51 -4.71 1.70 6.07
C TYR A 51 -6.05 1.88 5.33
N PRO A 52 -7.17 2.08 6.04
CA PRO A 52 -8.41 2.48 5.40
C PRO A 52 -8.24 3.86 4.76
N VAL A 53 -8.67 3.99 3.50
CA VAL A 53 -8.67 5.23 2.75
C VAL A 53 -10.11 5.66 2.51
N LYS A 54 -10.41 6.93 2.78
CA LYS A 54 -11.72 7.51 2.45
C LYS A 54 -11.62 8.97 2.00
N ALA A 55 -12.49 9.35 1.08
CA ALA A 55 -12.70 10.70 0.64
C ALA A 55 -14.17 10.91 0.29
N ASN A 56 -14.68 12.13 0.51
CA ASN A 56 -16.01 12.52 0.06
C ASN A 56 -15.83 13.71 -0.88
N VAL A 57 -16.32 13.62 -2.11
CA VAL A 57 -16.19 14.71 -3.08
C VAL A 57 -17.52 15.41 -3.21
N THR A 58 -17.53 16.72 -2.99
CA THR A 58 -18.73 17.57 -3.01
C THR A 58 -18.57 18.70 -4.04
N ASP A 59 -19.67 19.40 -4.35
CA ASP A 59 -19.60 20.57 -5.23
C ASP A 59 -19.09 21.82 -4.49
N VAL A 60 -18.62 22.81 -5.26
CA VAL A 60 -18.16 24.11 -4.77
C VAL A 60 -19.37 24.89 -4.25
N GLY A 61 -19.62 24.87 -2.95
CA GLY A 61 -20.71 25.63 -2.32
C GLY A 61 -21.29 24.97 -1.07
N GLU A 62 -21.18 23.65 -0.97
CA GLU A 62 -21.36 22.96 0.31
C GLU A 62 -20.10 23.18 1.13
N ARG A 63 -20.25 23.55 2.41
CA ARG A 63 -19.15 23.89 3.33
C ARG A 63 -17.99 22.90 3.20
N ALA A 64 -16.98 23.27 2.41
CA ALA A 64 -15.78 22.50 2.20
C ALA A 64 -14.97 22.59 3.49
N ASN A 65 -15.34 21.79 4.48
CA ASN A 65 -14.49 21.49 5.60
C ASN A 65 -13.32 20.69 5.02
N ILE A 66 -12.27 21.40 4.61
CA ILE A 66 -10.96 20.84 4.26
C ILE A 66 -10.52 20.11 5.52
N GLY A 67 -10.88 18.84 5.61
CA GLY A 67 -10.70 18.03 6.78
C GLY A 67 -9.23 17.71 6.91
N VAL A 68 -8.48 18.56 7.61
CA VAL A 68 -7.16 18.22 8.13
C VAL A 68 -7.37 17.15 9.19
N SER A 69 -7.62 15.91 8.77
CA SER A 69 -7.63 14.77 9.68
C SER A 69 -6.17 14.53 10.09
N THR A 70 -5.91 14.84 11.36
CA THR A 70 -4.65 14.60 12.09
C THR A 70 -4.50 13.15 12.52
N ASP A 71 -5.49 12.30 12.20
CA ASP A 71 -5.50 10.89 12.57
C ASP A 71 -4.33 10.17 11.86
N LYS A 72 -3.37 9.71 12.66
CA LYS A 72 -2.22 8.92 12.19
C LYS A 72 -2.63 7.52 11.71
N ASP A 73 -3.85 7.09 12.08
CA ASP A 73 -4.34 5.73 11.91
C ASP A 73 -5.38 5.60 10.77
N ARG A 74 -5.58 6.63 9.95
CA ARG A 74 -6.49 6.53 8.79
C ARG A 74 -6.14 7.56 7.74
N ILE A 75 -6.24 7.18 6.47
CA ILE A 75 -6.02 8.10 5.35
C ILE A 75 -7.38 8.67 4.95
N ASN A 76 -7.79 9.70 5.68
CA ASN A 76 -9.06 10.38 5.43
C ASN A 76 -8.83 11.75 4.78
N PHE A 77 -9.09 11.87 3.48
CA PHE A 77 -9.00 13.14 2.73
C PHE A 77 -10.11 14.14 3.10
N GLY A 78 -11.13 13.72 3.85
CA GLY A 78 -12.24 14.57 4.26
C GLY A 78 -13.22 14.86 3.13
N SER A 79 -13.93 15.98 3.25
CA SER A 79 -14.76 16.51 2.16
C SER A 79 -13.90 17.40 1.25
N VAL A 80 -13.81 17.02 -0.02
CA VAL A 80 -12.96 17.65 -1.03
C VAL A 80 -13.85 18.21 -2.13
N SER A 81 -13.64 19.45 -2.55
CA SER A 81 -14.32 19.96 -3.75
C SER A 81 -13.78 19.28 -5.00
N LYS A 82 -14.63 18.98 -5.98
CA LYS A 82 -14.25 18.40 -7.28
C LYS A 82 -13.19 19.18 -8.09
N THR A 83 -12.89 20.41 -7.68
CA THR A 83 -11.89 21.29 -8.29
C THR A 83 -10.58 21.38 -7.51
N LEU A 84 -10.49 20.74 -6.34
CA LEU A 84 -9.35 20.87 -5.43
C LEU A 84 -8.51 19.60 -5.41
N VAL A 85 -7.20 19.81 -5.42
CA VAL A 85 -6.21 18.75 -5.17
C VAL A 85 -5.86 18.76 -3.69
N VAL A 86 -6.02 17.61 -3.04
CA VAL A 86 -5.64 17.44 -1.63
C VAL A 86 -4.40 16.56 -1.53
N ARG A 87 -3.49 16.94 -0.64
CA ARG A 87 -2.25 16.21 -0.39
C ARG A 87 -2.22 15.73 1.06
N LYS A 88 -1.75 14.51 1.27
CA LYS A 88 -1.46 13.93 2.58
C LYS A 88 -0.06 13.37 2.60
N PHE A 89 0.54 13.38 3.79
CA PHE A 89 1.90 12.92 3.99
C PHE A 89 1.87 11.71 4.93
N LEU A 90 2.35 10.56 4.44
CA LEU A 90 2.47 9.32 5.19
C LEU A 90 3.93 9.12 5.61
N VAL A 91 4.18 9.05 6.92
CA VAL A 91 5.53 8.77 7.44
C VAL A 91 5.70 7.27 7.60
N ILE A 92 6.55 6.68 6.76
CA ILE A 92 6.91 5.27 6.81
C ILE A 92 8.21 5.12 7.59
N LYS A 93 8.22 4.21 8.55
CA LYS A 93 9.36 4.00 9.47
C LYS A 93 9.86 2.57 9.36
N ASN A 94 11.16 2.42 9.16
CA ASN A 94 11.84 1.14 9.27
C ASN A 94 12.36 0.99 10.69
N TYR A 95 11.76 0.08 11.46
CA TYR A 95 12.20 -0.24 12.82
C TYR A 95 13.28 -1.33 12.85
N GLU A 96 13.61 -1.93 11.71
CA GLU A 96 14.60 -2.98 11.60
C GLU A 96 16.01 -2.40 11.44
N ASN A 97 17.01 -3.18 11.85
CA ASN A 97 18.44 -2.85 11.71
C ASN A 97 18.99 -3.16 10.31
N LYS A 98 18.12 -3.42 9.33
CA LYS A 98 18.46 -3.75 7.93
C LYS A 98 17.62 -2.92 6.98
N THR A 99 18.13 -2.72 5.76
CA THR A 99 17.39 -2.02 4.71
C THR A 99 16.09 -2.76 4.38
N ALA A 100 15.00 -2.01 4.29
CA ALA A 100 13.69 -2.50 3.88
C ALA A 100 13.39 -2.06 2.44
N ASP A 101 12.95 -2.99 1.60
CA ASP A 101 12.33 -2.69 0.31
C ASP A 101 10.85 -2.38 0.57
N VAL A 102 10.40 -1.15 0.30
CA VAL A 102 9.03 -0.67 0.58
C VAL A 102 8.26 -0.50 -0.73
N SER A 103 7.03 -1.00 -0.77
CA SER A 103 6.10 -0.86 -1.90
C SER A 103 4.73 -0.43 -1.39
N LEU A 104 4.10 0.51 -2.07
CA LEU A 104 2.78 1.02 -1.70
C LEU A 104 1.76 0.64 -2.77
N TYR A 105 0.58 0.24 -2.33
CA TYR A 105 -0.52 -0.15 -3.21
C TYR A 105 -1.82 0.46 -2.73
N ILE A 106 -2.58 1.08 -3.63
CA ILE A 106 -3.88 1.66 -3.33
C ILE A 106 -4.97 0.93 -4.10
N TYR A 107 -6.07 0.59 -3.41
CA TYR A 107 -7.19 -0.20 -3.93
C TYR A 107 -8.51 0.53 -3.69
N GLY A 108 -9.60 0.03 -4.30
CA GLY A 108 -10.95 0.57 -4.16
C GLY A 108 -11.26 1.64 -5.19
N ASN A 109 -12.46 2.21 -5.13
CA ASN A 109 -12.85 3.26 -6.05
C ASN A 109 -12.04 4.56 -5.85
N VAL A 110 -11.38 4.72 -4.70
CA VAL A 110 -10.47 5.84 -4.45
C VAL A 110 -9.19 5.79 -5.31
N SER A 111 -8.77 4.60 -5.77
CA SER A 111 -7.52 4.46 -6.54
C SER A 111 -7.57 5.10 -7.93
N ALA A 112 -8.76 5.40 -8.45
CA ALA A 112 -8.92 6.13 -9.70
C ALA A 112 -8.48 7.61 -9.60
N TYR A 113 -8.47 8.16 -8.38
CA TYR A 113 -8.21 9.59 -8.14
C TYR A 113 -7.08 9.83 -7.14
N ALA A 114 -6.62 8.78 -6.45
CA ALA A 114 -5.51 8.83 -5.51
C ALA A 114 -4.20 8.36 -6.16
N GLU A 115 -3.16 9.16 -6.03
CA GLU A 115 -1.84 8.97 -6.61
C GLU A 115 -0.79 8.92 -5.48
N ILE A 116 0.12 7.95 -5.57
CA ILE A 116 1.28 7.82 -4.68
C ILE A 116 2.47 8.46 -5.39
N MET A 117 2.95 9.59 -4.89
CA MET A 117 4.01 10.37 -5.57
C MET A 117 5.35 9.64 -5.61
N GLU A 118 5.60 8.76 -4.64
CA GLU A 118 6.78 7.89 -4.64
C GLU A 118 6.40 6.48 -4.24
N ASN A 119 6.44 5.57 -5.22
CA ASN A 119 6.22 4.15 -5.03
C ASN A 119 7.54 3.39 -5.21
N HIS A 120 7.68 2.24 -4.55
CA HIS A 120 8.84 1.36 -4.63
C HIS A 120 10.18 2.03 -4.30
N PHE A 121 10.55 2.05 -3.01
CA PHE A 121 11.82 2.63 -2.57
C PHE A 121 12.48 1.79 -1.48
N LYS A 122 13.78 2.03 -1.26
CA LYS A 122 14.53 1.44 -0.15
C LYS A 122 14.54 2.38 1.04
N LEU A 123 14.31 1.83 2.22
CA LEU A 123 14.38 2.56 3.48
C LEU A 123 15.55 2.03 4.31
N ALA A 124 16.45 2.93 4.70
CA ALA A 124 17.63 2.58 5.47
C ALA A 124 17.27 2.00 6.86
N PRO A 125 18.20 1.30 7.52
CA PRO A 125 17.99 0.84 8.90
C PRO A 125 17.59 1.99 9.83
N LEU A 126 16.61 1.76 10.70
CA LEU A 126 16.18 2.71 11.74
C LEU A 126 15.79 4.11 11.22
N SER A 127 15.52 4.24 9.91
CA SER A 127 15.20 5.50 9.27
C SER A 127 13.72 5.64 9.00
N ASN A 128 13.30 6.86 8.68
CA ASN A 128 11.95 7.14 8.23
C ASN A 128 11.97 7.87 6.89
N LYS A 129 10.84 7.83 6.20
CA LYS A 129 10.62 8.57 4.96
C LYS A 129 9.18 9.01 4.88
N THR A 130 8.97 10.23 4.43
CA THR A 130 7.64 10.78 4.20
C THR A 130 7.28 10.60 2.73
N VAL A 131 6.13 9.98 2.46
CA VAL A 131 5.57 9.80 1.11
C VAL A 131 4.34 10.68 0.97
N GLU A 132 4.25 11.40 -0.15
CA GLU A 132 3.08 12.20 -0.48
C GLU A 132 2.02 11.35 -1.20
N LEU A 133 0.79 11.46 -0.72
CA LEU A 133 -0.42 10.93 -1.33
C LEU A 133 -1.23 12.11 -1.85
N LYS A 134 -1.55 12.10 -3.13
CA LYS A 134 -2.30 13.15 -3.79
C LYS A 134 -3.68 12.61 -4.17
N PHE A 135 -4.74 13.36 -3.90
CA PHE A 135 -6.09 13.01 -4.27
C PHE A 135 -6.68 14.13 -5.13
N ASN A 136 -7.13 13.78 -6.33
CA ASN A 136 -7.69 14.70 -7.31
C ASN A 136 -8.89 14.06 -8.00
N ALA A 137 -10.07 14.25 -7.44
CA ALA A 137 -11.30 13.68 -7.97
C ALA A 137 -12.13 14.71 -8.72
N THR A 138 -12.60 14.34 -9.91
CA THR A 138 -13.44 15.17 -10.79
C THR A 138 -14.92 14.93 -10.59
N ASP A 139 -15.28 13.77 -10.05
CA ASP A 139 -16.67 13.32 -9.91
C ASP A 139 -17.13 13.36 -8.44
N ILE A 140 -18.33 13.89 -8.21
CA ILE A 140 -18.95 13.95 -6.89
C ILE A 140 -19.29 12.53 -6.43
N GLY A 141 -18.99 12.21 -5.17
CA GLY A 141 -19.29 10.90 -4.62
C GLY A 141 -18.44 10.52 -3.42
N TYR A 142 -18.75 9.35 -2.88
CA TYR A 142 -18.02 8.77 -1.76
C TYR A 142 -17.00 7.74 -2.26
N TYR A 143 -15.73 7.98 -1.92
CA TYR A 143 -14.61 7.16 -2.31
C TYR A 143 -14.03 6.44 -1.11
N THR A 144 -13.83 5.15 -1.27
CA THR A 144 -13.30 4.24 -0.26
C THR A 144 -12.26 3.33 -0.85
N GLY A 145 -11.42 2.81 0.02
CA GLY A 145 -10.42 1.87 -0.40
C GLY A 145 -9.44 1.57 0.71
N GLU A 146 -8.28 1.12 0.29
CA GLU A 146 -7.23 0.68 1.17
C GLU A 146 -5.87 1.07 0.59
N LEU A 147 -4.96 1.50 1.46
CA LEU A 147 -3.55 1.66 1.14
C LEU A 147 -2.76 0.61 1.91
N ASP A 148 -2.05 -0.23 1.17
CA ASP A 148 -1.09 -1.17 1.73
C ASP A 148 0.32 -0.62 1.62
N VAL A 149 1.02 -0.59 2.76
CA VAL A 149 2.46 -0.37 2.84
C VAL A 149 3.12 -1.72 3.08
N VAL A 150 3.70 -2.28 2.04
CA VAL A 150 4.39 -3.57 2.06
C VAL A 150 5.88 -3.33 2.23
N MET A 151 6.43 -3.74 3.37
CA MET A 151 7.85 -3.66 3.66
C MET A 151 8.46 -5.06 3.68
N ARG A 152 9.53 -5.27 2.91
CA ARG A 152 10.31 -6.50 2.89
C ARG A 152 11.71 -6.23 3.39
N VAL A 153 12.05 -6.82 4.53
CA VAL A 153 13.38 -6.70 5.14
C VAL A 153 14.12 -8.01 4.88
N ARG A 154 15.27 -7.94 4.21
CA ARG A 154 16.10 -9.13 3.97
C ARG A 154 16.77 -9.55 5.26
N ARG A 155 16.72 -10.85 5.58
CA ARG A 155 17.48 -11.43 6.70
C ARG A 155 18.93 -11.66 6.30
#